data_AF-A0A2N1NVX5-F1
#
_entry.id   AF-A0A2N1NVX5-F1
#
_cell.length_a   1.000
_cell.length_b   1.000
_cell.length_c   1.000
_cell.angle_alpha   90.00
_cell.angle_beta   90.00
_cell.angle_gamma   90.00
#
_symmetry.space_group_name_H-M   'P 1'
#
loop_
_entity.id
_entity.type
_entity.pdbx_description
1 polymer ?
#
loop_
_entity_poly.entity_id
_entity_poly.type
_entity_poly.pdbx_seq_one_letter_code
_entity_poly.pdbx_strand_id
1 'polypeptide(L)'
;MSGSRMTYDKCVECARQRTAVAWCHNCDIAFLKDNFRYWSSGNSKIDELIKHTQLNAKEGMDYLEWIDFDQFDLIENINKRGAFSSIYSAVWMEGPRWKLDEEAEVWTRTGPIKVILKRLDNSQNMSQKFINQVSISNKFTLI
;
A
#
# COMPACT_ATOMS: atom_id res chain seq x y z
N MET A 1 -31.00 -6.58 15.22
CA MET A 1 -30.13 -7.64 14.67
C MET A 1 -28.74 -7.43 15.26
N SER A 2 -28.38 -8.22 16.27
CA SER A 2 -27.08 -8.13 16.93
C SER A 2 -26.01 -8.65 15.98
N GLY A 3 -25.19 -7.75 15.43
CA GLY A 3 -24.03 -8.14 14.62
C GLY A 3 -23.10 -8.97 15.50
N SER A 4 -22.91 -10.24 15.15
CA SER A 4 -21.90 -11.08 15.79
C SER A 4 -20.56 -10.38 15.66
N ARG A 5 -19.95 -10.06 16.81
CA ARG A 5 -18.59 -9.53 16.88
C ARG A 5 -17.69 -10.61 16.28
N MET A 6 -17.15 -10.40 15.07
CA MET A 6 -16.12 -11.28 14.52
C MET A 6 -15.00 -11.35 15.56
N THR A 7 -14.78 -12.53 16.12
CA THR A 7 -13.69 -12.79 17.06
C THR A 7 -12.56 -13.36 16.23
N TYR A 8 -11.47 -12.60 16.13
CA TYR A 8 -10.24 -13.08 15.50
C TYR A 8 -9.43 -13.89 16.51
N ASP A 9 -8.40 -14.58 16.08
CA ASP A 9 -7.51 -15.27 17.03
C ASP A 9 -6.60 -14.28 17.78
N LYS A 10 -5.94 -14.78 18.83
CA LYS A 10 -4.90 -14.02 19.52
C LYS A 10 -3.63 -14.01 18.66
N CYS A 11 -2.95 -12.87 18.65
CA CYS A 11 -1.65 -12.74 18.01
C CYS A 11 -0.63 -13.65 18.70
N VAL A 12 0.11 -14.45 17.94
CA VAL A 12 1.13 -15.38 18.44
C VAL A 12 2.29 -14.65 19.15
N GLU A 13 2.65 -13.45 18.68
CA GLU A 13 3.79 -12.69 19.21
C GLU A 13 3.51 -12.00 20.55
N CYS A 14 2.31 -11.41 20.72
CA CYS A 14 2.00 -10.60 21.91
C CYS A 14 0.81 -11.08 22.73
N ALA A 15 0.18 -12.20 22.34
CA ALA A 15 -1.02 -12.78 22.96
C ALA A 15 -2.25 -11.86 23.05
N ARG A 16 -2.22 -10.68 22.42
CA ARG A 16 -3.36 -9.74 22.35
C ARG A 16 -4.32 -10.15 21.24
N GLN A 17 -5.57 -9.76 21.42
CA GLN A 17 -6.63 -9.96 20.44
C GLN A 17 -6.27 -9.29 19.09
N ARG A 18 -6.30 -10.04 17.98
CA ARG A 18 -6.17 -9.46 16.64
C ARG A 18 -7.39 -8.60 16.30
N THR A 19 -7.17 -7.61 15.43
CA THR A 19 -8.23 -6.69 14.96
C THR A 19 -8.72 -7.03 13.56
N ALA A 20 -7.98 -7.84 12.81
CA ALA A 20 -8.36 -8.39 11.51
C ALA A 20 -7.64 -9.73 11.26
N VAL A 21 -7.98 -10.41 10.17
CA VAL A 21 -7.34 -11.67 9.76
C VAL A 21 -5.84 -11.44 9.53
N ALA A 22 -5.01 -12.26 10.16
CA ALA A 22 -3.55 -12.17 10.08
C ALA A 22 -3.00 -10.75 10.38
N TRP A 23 -3.68 -10.00 11.26
CA TRP A 23 -3.29 -8.63 11.62
C TRP A 23 -3.49 -8.32 13.10
N CYS A 24 -2.39 -8.02 13.77
CA CYS A 24 -2.31 -7.47 15.11
C CYS A 24 -1.88 -6.00 15.05
N HIS A 25 -2.82 -5.08 15.29
CA HIS A 25 -2.55 -3.64 15.33
C HIS A 25 -1.29 -3.23 16.13
N ASN A 26 -0.96 -3.89 17.24
CA ASN A 26 0.23 -3.50 17.99
C ASN A 26 1.53 -3.97 17.33
N CYS A 27 1.59 -5.24 16.93
CA CYS A 27 2.79 -5.83 16.35
C CYS A 27 3.05 -5.33 14.93
N ASP A 28 2.01 -5.27 14.09
CA ASP A 28 2.16 -4.85 12.70
C ASP A 28 2.48 -3.36 12.57
N ILE A 29 1.85 -2.49 13.38
CA ILE A 29 2.20 -1.06 13.39
C ILE A 29 3.62 -0.85 13.92
N ALA A 30 4.08 -1.64 14.90
CA ALA A 30 5.46 -1.60 15.36
C ALA A 30 6.43 -2.03 14.24
N PHE A 31 6.14 -3.14 13.56
CA PHE A 31 6.92 -3.59 12.41
C PHE A 31 6.97 -2.53 11.29
N LEU A 32 5.86 -1.90 10.96
CA LEU A 32 5.82 -0.83 9.95
C LEU A 32 6.71 0.36 10.36
N LYS A 33 6.64 0.78 11.63
CA LYS A 33 7.49 1.86 12.17
C LYS A 33 8.98 1.56 12.01
N ASP A 34 9.41 0.34 12.33
CA ASP A 34 10.80 -0.08 12.22
C ASP A 34 11.29 -0.09 10.75
N ASN A 35 10.36 -0.23 9.80
CA ASN A 35 10.64 -0.29 8.37
C ASN A 35 10.40 1.03 7.62
N PHE A 36 10.04 2.13 8.30
CA PHE A 36 9.78 3.42 7.64
C PHE A 36 10.90 3.91 6.74
N ARG A 37 12.15 3.55 7.02
CA ARG A 37 13.31 3.91 6.18
C ARG A 37 13.32 3.24 4.80
N TYR A 38 12.66 2.09 4.67
CA TYR A 38 12.59 1.34 3.42
C TYR A 38 11.44 1.81 2.52
N TRP A 39 10.53 2.63 3.05
CA TRP A 39 9.37 3.18 2.32
C TRP A 39 9.57 4.65 1.92
N SER A 40 10.81 5.06 1.67
CA SER A 40 11.11 6.45 1.33
C SER A 40 11.18 6.65 -0.18
N SER A 41 10.36 7.58 -0.66
CA SER A 41 10.37 8.08 -2.02
C SER A 41 11.48 9.10 -2.30
N GLY A 42 12.25 9.48 -1.28
CA GLY A 42 13.10 10.67 -1.31
C GLY A 42 12.31 11.98 -1.22
N ASN A 43 10.98 11.94 -1.08
CA ASN A 43 10.14 13.12 -0.92
C ASN A 43 9.41 13.12 0.43
N SER A 44 9.75 14.10 1.28
CA SER A 44 9.23 14.18 2.64
C SER A 44 7.71 14.22 2.75
N LYS A 45 7.00 14.86 1.80
CA LYS A 45 5.52 14.95 1.86
C LYS A 45 4.84 13.63 1.48
N ILE A 46 5.39 12.90 0.50
CA ILE A 46 4.89 11.56 0.15
C ILE A 46 5.20 10.60 1.29
N ASP A 47 6.42 10.65 1.81
CA ASP A 47 6.85 9.79 2.92
C ASP A 47 6.00 10.02 4.18
N GLU A 48 5.63 11.28 4.47
CA GLU A 48 4.72 11.60 5.57
C GLU A 48 3.32 11.02 5.35
N LEU A 49 2.78 11.10 4.14
CA LEU A 49 1.49 10.49 3.80
C LEU A 49 1.55 8.96 3.95
N ILE A 50 2.60 8.32 3.44
CA ILE A 50 2.79 6.86 3.55
C ILE A 50 2.82 6.46 5.03
N LYS A 51 3.67 7.11 5.84
CA LYS A 51 3.73 6.88 7.29
C LYS A 51 2.38 7.08 7.96
N HIS A 52 1.66 8.15 7.59
CA HIS A 52 0.33 8.41 8.14
C HIS A 52 -0.63 7.25 7.86
N THR A 53 -0.68 6.74 6.62
CA THR A 53 -1.55 5.58 6.32
C THR A 53 -1.10 4.31 7.04
N GLN A 54 0.21 4.05 7.11
CA GLN A 54 0.77 2.90 7.82
C GLN A 54 0.44 2.94 9.32
N LEU A 55 0.51 4.10 9.97
CA LEU A 55 0.19 4.26 11.40
C LEU A 55 -1.30 4.12 11.73
N ASN A 56 -2.17 4.33 10.74
CA ASN A 56 -3.63 4.28 10.90
C ASN A 56 -4.27 3.04 10.25
N ALA A 57 -3.46 2.09 9.78
CA ALA A 57 -3.91 0.87 9.14
C ALA A 57 -4.74 0.00 10.09
N LYS A 58 -5.87 -0.53 9.61
CA LYS A 58 -6.73 -1.43 10.40
C LYS A 58 -6.54 -2.90 10.06
N GLU A 59 -5.97 -3.17 8.89
CA GLU A 59 -5.64 -4.49 8.37
C GLU A 59 -4.45 -4.44 7.39
N GLY A 60 -3.98 -5.61 6.96
CA GLY A 60 -2.75 -5.76 6.16
C GLY A 60 -2.77 -5.11 4.77
N MET A 61 -3.93 -4.67 4.28
CA MET A 61 -4.11 -4.03 2.96
C MET A 61 -4.52 -2.55 3.05
N ASP A 62 -4.60 -2.00 4.25
CA ASP A 62 -5.20 -0.68 4.54
C ASP A 62 -4.18 0.49 4.53
N TYR A 63 -2.96 0.25 4.05
CA TYR A 63 -1.90 1.25 4.03
C TYR A 63 -1.19 1.34 2.69
N LEU A 64 -0.52 2.47 2.49
CA LEU A 64 0.31 2.71 1.33
C LEU A 64 1.71 2.12 1.54
N GLU A 65 2.27 1.61 0.46
CA GLU A 65 3.64 1.18 0.37
C GLU A 65 4.30 1.93 -0.80
N TRP A 66 5.56 2.32 -0.60
CA TRP A 66 6.38 2.87 -1.67
C TRP A 66 6.98 1.74 -2.51
N ILE A 67 6.84 1.80 -3.82
CA ILE A 67 7.40 0.83 -4.75
C ILE A 67 8.41 1.52 -5.65
N ASP A 68 9.64 1.05 -5.63
CA ASP A 68 10.66 1.53 -6.54
C ASP A 68 10.30 1.20 -7.99
N PHE A 69 10.56 2.16 -8.87
CA PHE A 69 10.13 2.08 -10.26
C PHE A 69 10.76 0.91 -11.03
N ASP A 70 11.91 0.41 -10.56
CA ASP A 70 12.61 -0.75 -11.12
C ASP A 70 11.92 -2.10 -10.83
N GLN A 71 10.90 -2.14 -9.97
CA GLN A 71 10.08 -3.33 -9.75
C GLN A 71 9.00 -3.53 -10.83
N PHE A 72 8.90 -2.61 -11.79
CA PHE A 72 7.94 -2.67 -12.89
C PHE A 72 8.61 -3.01 -14.22
N ASP A 73 8.09 -4.03 -14.88
CA ASP A 73 8.50 -4.48 -16.21
C ASP A 73 7.41 -4.22 -17.25
N LEU A 74 7.79 -4.33 -18.54
CA LEU A 74 6.87 -4.23 -19.68
C LEU A 74 5.97 -2.97 -19.62
N ILE A 75 6.59 -1.82 -19.31
CA ILE A 75 5.89 -0.56 -19.15
C ILE A 75 5.49 -0.02 -20.53
N GLU A 76 4.19 0.10 -20.74
CA GLU A 76 3.60 0.55 -22.00
C GLU A 76 2.66 1.74 -21.76
N ASN A 77 2.81 2.81 -22.55
CA ASN A 77 1.84 3.89 -22.55
C ASN A 77 0.57 3.44 -23.27
N ILE A 78 -0.58 3.47 -22.59
CA ILE A 78 -1.83 2.99 -23.17
C ILE A 78 -2.61 4.08 -23.93
N ASN A 79 -1.95 5.20 -24.25
CA ASN A 79 -2.47 6.36 -24.97
C ASN A 79 -3.79 6.93 -24.40
N LYS A 80 -4.07 6.63 -23.11
CA LYS A 80 -5.19 7.22 -22.37
C LYS A 80 -4.66 8.38 -21.55
N ARG A 81 -5.17 9.56 -21.86
CA ARG A 81 -4.87 10.80 -21.12
C ARG A 81 -6.04 11.10 -20.19
N GLY A 82 -5.78 11.20 -18.90
CA GLY A 82 -6.67 11.90 -17.97
C GLY A 82 -6.48 13.40 -18.13
N ALA A 83 -7.36 14.21 -17.51
CA ALA A 83 -7.25 15.67 -17.58
C ALA A 83 -5.88 16.21 -17.10
N PHE A 84 -5.19 15.48 -16.21
CA PHE A 84 -3.91 15.85 -15.61
C PHE A 84 -2.99 14.64 -15.38
N SER A 85 -3.13 13.58 -16.17
CA SER A 85 -2.36 12.36 -15.96
C SER A 85 -2.18 11.55 -17.23
N SER A 86 -1.01 10.93 -17.37
CA SER A 86 -0.73 9.91 -18.36
C SER A 86 -0.89 8.52 -17.75
N ILE A 87 -1.54 7.60 -18.45
CA ILE A 87 -1.80 6.24 -17.97
C ILE A 87 -0.91 5.25 -18.71
N TYR A 88 -0.31 4.34 -17.95
CA TYR A 88 0.53 3.26 -18.45
C TYR A 88 0.00 1.93 -17.92
N SER A 89 0.29 0.84 -18.64
CA SER A 89 0.24 -0.50 -18.07
C SER A 89 1.66 -0.98 -17.78
N ALA A 90 1.82 -1.83 -16.78
CA ALA A 90 3.08 -2.48 -16.47
C ALA A 90 2.82 -3.85 -15.83
N VAL A 91 3.87 -4.64 -15.64
CA VAL A 91 3.87 -5.82 -14.79
C VAL A 91 4.64 -5.46 -13.52
N TRP A 92 3.99 -5.53 -12.35
CA TRP A 92 4.67 -5.42 -11.07
C TRP A 92 5.17 -6.82 -10.69
N MET A 93 6.50 -7.02 -10.70
CA MET A 93 7.11 -8.35 -10.60
C MET A 93 6.90 -9.01 -9.24
N GLU A 94 7.00 -8.24 -8.16
CA GLU A 94 6.71 -8.74 -6.80
C GLU A 94 5.21 -8.79 -6.53
N GLY A 95 4.45 -7.84 -7.08
CA GLY A 95 3.01 -7.74 -6.87
C GLY A 95 2.60 -7.31 -5.45
N PRO A 96 1.29 -7.15 -5.19
CA PRO A 96 0.78 -6.78 -3.87
C PRO A 96 0.85 -7.93 -2.87
N ARG A 97 0.79 -7.59 -1.58
CA ARG A 97 0.69 -8.56 -0.48
C ARG A 97 -0.75 -9.03 -0.27
N TRP A 98 -1.31 -9.76 -1.22
CA TRP A 98 -2.71 -10.21 -1.20
C TRP A 98 -2.89 -11.72 -1.04
N LYS A 99 -1.81 -12.47 -0.89
CA LYS A 99 -1.87 -13.93 -0.70
C LYS A 99 -1.63 -14.26 0.77
N LEU A 100 -2.68 -14.67 1.48
CA LEU A 100 -2.55 -15.16 2.85
C LEU A 100 -1.92 -16.56 2.83
N ASP A 101 -0.81 -16.72 3.52
CA ASP A 101 -0.32 -18.02 3.95
C ASP A 101 -1.02 -18.36 5.27
N GLU A 102 -1.93 -19.33 5.26
CA GLU A 102 -2.72 -19.70 6.45
C GLU A 102 -1.88 -20.40 7.52
N GLU A 103 -0.81 -21.11 7.13
CA GLU A 103 0.06 -21.82 8.06
C GLU A 103 0.99 -20.84 8.78
N ALA A 104 1.61 -19.94 8.03
CA ALA A 104 2.49 -18.92 8.59
C ALA A 104 1.75 -17.67 9.09
N GLU A 105 0.44 -17.56 8.84
CA GLU A 105 -0.43 -16.41 9.16
C GLU A 105 0.14 -15.07 8.69
N VAL A 106 0.70 -15.03 7.47
CA VAL A 106 1.32 -13.84 6.90
C VAL A 106 0.82 -13.54 5.49
N TRP A 107 0.67 -12.25 5.18
CA TRP A 107 0.37 -11.78 3.83
C TRP A 107 1.65 -11.75 2.98
N THR A 108 1.66 -12.60 1.96
CA THR A 108 2.76 -12.78 1.01
C THR A 108 2.46 -12.08 -0.31
N ARG A 109 3.54 -11.78 -1.04
CA ARG A 109 3.53 -11.24 -2.40
C ARG A 109 2.82 -12.20 -3.35
N THR A 110 1.95 -11.70 -4.21
CA THR A 110 1.26 -12.52 -5.22
C THR A 110 2.18 -12.95 -6.35
N GLY A 111 3.33 -12.29 -6.52
CA GLY A 111 4.17 -12.41 -7.71
C GLY A 111 3.66 -11.54 -8.86
N PRO A 112 4.17 -11.78 -10.09
CA PRO A 112 3.96 -10.88 -11.22
C PRO A 112 2.48 -10.64 -11.53
N ILE A 113 2.06 -9.38 -11.51
CA ILE A 113 0.69 -8.99 -11.83
C ILE A 113 0.65 -7.77 -12.75
N LYS A 114 -0.29 -7.76 -13.70
CA LYS A 114 -0.53 -6.61 -14.56
C LYS A 114 -1.19 -5.49 -13.76
N VAL A 115 -0.60 -4.31 -13.78
CA VAL A 115 -1.05 -3.12 -13.07
C VAL A 115 -1.25 -1.95 -14.02
N ILE A 116 -1.97 -0.94 -13.54
CA ILE A 116 -2.09 0.36 -14.20
C ILE A 116 -1.28 1.36 -13.40
N LEU A 117 -0.30 1.99 -14.06
CA LEU A 117 0.46 3.09 -13.48
C LEU A 117 -0.16 4.40 -13.93
N LYS A 118 -0.52 5.27 -12.98
CA LYS A 118 -1.05 6.60 -13.27
C LYS A 118 0.01 7.65 -12.94
N ARG A 119 0.66 8.18 -13.98
CA ARG A 119 1.61 9.28 -13.83
C ARG A 119 0.85 10.60 -13.83
N LEU A 120 0.98 11.38 -12.77
CA LEU A 120 0.42 12.73 -12.71
C LEU A 120 1.29 13.71 -13.51
N ASP A 121 0.66 14.53 -14.36
CA ASP A 121 1.37 15.53 -15.15
C ASP A 121 1.89 16.66 -14.23
N ASN A 122 3.06 17.24 -14.54
CA ASN A 122 3.74 18.24 -13.71
C ASN A 122 4.12 17.78 -12.29
N SER A 123 4.33 16.48 -12.07
CA SER A 123 4.77 15.93 -10.77
C SER A 123 6.08 16.53 -10.22
N GLN A 124 6.87 17.20 -11.07
CA GLN A 124 8.05 17.96 -10.68
C GLN A 124 7.72 19.11 -9.70
N ASN A 125 6.49 19.66 -9.76
CA ASN A 125 6.00 20.65 -8.80
C ASN A 125 4.98 20.00 -7.86
N MET A 126 5.48 19.43 -6.77
CA MET A 126 4.68 18.81 -5.70
C MET A 126 3.87 19.85 -4.87
N SER A 127 2.87 20.43 -5.52
CA SER A 127 1.89 21.31 -4.89
C SER A 127 0.97 20.53 -3.94
N GLN A 128 0.29 21.23 -3.03
CA GLN A 128 -0.74 20.61 -2.17
C GLN A 128 -1.83 19.90 -3.01
N LYS A 129 -2.07 20.36 -4.23
CA LYS A 129 -2.98 19.74 -5.20
C LYS A 129 -2.53 18.32 -5.57
N PHE A 130 -1.22 18.07 -5.67
CA PHE A 130 -0.66 16.74 -5.92
C PHE A 130 -0.98 15.79 -4.75
N ILE A 131 -0.68 16.21 -3.52
CA ILE A 131 -0.96 15.42 -2.31
C ILE A 131 -2.47 15.14 -2.17
N ASN A 132 -3.33 16.13 -2.44
CA ASN A 132 -4.77 15.93 -2.39
C ASN A 132 -5.26 14.93 -3.44
N GLN A 133 -4.73 14.97 -4.67
CA GLN A 133 -5.11 14.00 -5.70
C GLN A 133 -4.72 12.59 -5.32
N VAL A 134 -3.51 12.44 -4.79
CA VAL A 134 -2.97 11.20 -4.25
C VAL A 134 -3.88 10.65 -3.14
N SER A 135 -4.28 11.48 -2.17
CA SER A 135 -5.20 11.07 -1.10
C SER A 135 -6.60 10.70 -1.60
N ILE A 136 -7.10 11.34 -2.67
CA ILE A 136 -8.43 11.06 -3.25
C ILE A 136 -8.42 9.78 -4.09
N SER A 137 -7.31 9.44 -4.76
CA SER A 137 -7.21 8.23 -5.60
C SER A 137 -7.09 6.92 -4.83
N ASN A 138 -6.98 6.97 -3.50
CA ASN A 138 -6.72 5.80 -2.67
C ASN A 138 -7.94 4.85 -2.62
N LYS A 139 -7.91 3.85 -3.50
CA LYS A 139 -8.27 2.48 -3.11
C LYS A 139 -7.12 1.48 -3.21
N PHE A 140 -6.09 1.66 -4.05
CA PHE A 140 -4.87 0.82 -4.02
C PHE A 140 -3.65 1.56 -4.60
N THR A 141 -2.53 1.48 -3.88
CA THR A 141 -1.09 1.74 -4.20
C THR A 141 -0.71 3.00 -5.01
N LEU A 142 0.19 3.82 -4.46
CA LEU A 142 0.79 4.99 -5.13
C LEU A 142 2.18 4.68 -5.67
N ILE A 143 2.48 5.25 -6.85
CA ILE A 143 3.76 5.25 -7.58
C ILE A 143 4.23 6.70 -7.68
#